data_AF-A0A3D5WLB9-F1
#
_entry.id   AF-A0A3D5WLB9-F1
#
_cell.length_a   1.000
_cell.length_b   1.000
_cell.length_c   1.000
_cell.angle_alpha   90.00
_cell.angle_beta   90.00
_cell.angle_gamma   90.00
#
_symmetry.space_group_name_H-M   'P 1'
#
loop_
_entity.id
_entity.type
_entity.pdbx_description
1 polymer ?
#
loop_
_entity_poly.entity_id
_entity_poly.type
_entity_poly.pdbx_seq_one_letter_code
_entity_poly.pdbx_strand_id
1 'polypeptide(L)'
;WQMIKDELLLPFIDLKTEYYDLGLEYRNQTNDQVTIDSAEATKKYGVAVKCATITPNAARMTEYDLKEMWKSPNGTIRAALDGTVFRA
;
A
#
# COMPACT_ATOMS: atom_id res chain seq x y z
N TRP A 1 -2.09 5.78 11.01
CA TRP A 1 -3.12 4.77 10.68
C TRP A 1 -3.49 3.91 11.86
N GLN A 2 -2.49 3.38 12.60
CA GLN A 2 -2.72 2.51 13.74
C GLN A 2 -3.73 3.10 14.77
N MET A 3 -3.50 4.34 15.21
CA MET A 3 -4.42 5.08 16.09
C MET A 3 -5.89 5.10 15.59
N ILE A 4 -6.12 5.30 14.28
CA ILE A 4 -7.49 5.31 13.71
C ILE A 4 -8.14 3.94 13.87
N LYS A 5 -7.41 2.86 13.57
CA LYS A 5 -7.94 1.50 13.75
C LYS A 5 -8.26 1.25 15.23
N ASP A 6 -7.32 1.58 16.11
CA ASP A 6 -7.40 1.23 17.53
C ASP A 6 -8.46 2.02 18.29
N GLU A 7 -8.60 3.32 17.99
CA GLU A 7 -9.51 4.20 18.72
C GLU A 7 -10.89 4.28 18.07
N LEU A 8 -10.98 4.14 16.73
CA LEU A 8 -12.19 4.49 15.99
C LEU A 8 -12.85 3.32 15.25
N LEU A 9 -12.16 2.18 15.09
CA LEU A 9 -12.71 1.02 14.36
C LEU A 9 -12.84 -0.22 15.26
N LEU A 10 -11.72 -0.75 15.74
CA LEU A 10 -11.66 -2.02 16.47
C LEU A 10 -12.53 -2.08 17.75
N PRO A 11 -12.77 -0.97 18.49
CA PRO A 11 -13.70 -1.00 19.62
C PRO A 11 -15.17 -1.17 19.23
N PHE A 12 -15.53 -0.89 17.98
CA PHE A 12 -16.91 -0.79 17.52
C PHE A 12 -17.29 -1.83 16.47
N ILE A 13 -16.32 -2.40 15.76
CA ILE A 13 -16.54 -3.40 14.71
C ILE A 13 -15.53 -4.54 14.78
N ASP A 14 -16.01 -5.76 14.53
CA ASP A 14 -15.16 -6.92 14.24
C ASP A 14 -14.63 -6.81 12.81
N LEU A 15 -13.51 -6.11 12.66
CA LEU A 15 -12.94 -5.76 11.37
C LEU A 15 -12.14 -6.93 10.79
N LYS A 16 -12.73 -7.63 9.82
CA LYS A 16 -12.05 -8.68 9.03
C LYS A 16 -11.28 -8.05 7.87
N THR A 17 -9.95 -8.12 7.93
CA THR A 17 -9.07 -7.55 6.89
C THR A 17 -7.95 -8.49 6.52
N GLU A 18 -7.66 -8.59 5.23
CA GLU A 18 -6.39 -9.07 4.71
C GLU A 18 -5.39 -7.90 4.75
N TYR A 19 -4.28 -8.07 5.46
CA TYR A 19 -3.32 -6.99 5.69
C TYR A 19 -2.08 -7.13 4.80
N TYR A 20 -1.75 -6.06 4.09
CA TYR A 20 -0.55 -5.95 3.24
C TYR A 20 0.24 -4.72 3.66
N ASP A 21 1.50 -4.91 4.07
CA ASP A 21 2.37 -3.80 4.40
C ASP A 21 2.99 -3.19 3.13
N LEU A 22 2.56 -1.99 2.77
CA LEU A 22 3.12 -1.24 1.63
C LEU A 22 4.18 -0.20 2.06
N GLY A 23 4.69 -0.33 3.29
CA GLY A 23 5.84 0.42 3.80
C GLY A 23 7.05 0.24 2.88
N LEU A 24 7.83 1.32 2.72
CA LEU A 24 8.93 1.34 1.75
C LEU A 24 9.97 0.24 2.03
N GLU A 25 10.28 -0.02 3.30
CA GLU A 25 11.22 -1.08 3.69
C GLU A 25 10.69 -2.47 3.34
N TYR A 26 9.41 -2.77 3.62
CA TYR A 26 8.84 -4.08 3.30
C TYR A 26 8.67 -4.28 1.79
N ARG A 27 8.34 -3.22 1.05
CA ARG A 27 8.40 -3.24 -0.42
C ARG A 27 9.81 -3.51 -0.91
N ASN A 28 10.82 -2.87 -0.32
CA ASN A 28 12.22 -3.14 -0.68
C ASN A 28 12.63 -4.60 -0.39
N GLN A 29 12.21 -5.15 0.75
CA GLN A 29 12.47 -6.54 1.13
C GLN A 29 11.85 -7.54 0.13
N THR A 30 10.61 -7.29 -0.28
CA THR A 30 9.82 -8.17 -1.16
C THR A 30 10.00 -7.91 -2.65
N ASN A 31 10.95 -7.04 -3.03
CA ASN A 31 11.13 -6.59 -4.42
C ASN A 31 9.84 -6.02 -5.03
N ASP A 32 9.09 -5.26 -4.22
CA ASP A 32 7.79 -4.65 -4.49
C ASP A 32 6.65 -5.64 -4.83
N GLN A 33 6.87 -6.96 -4.64
CA GLN A 33 5.86 -7.99 -4.86
C GLN A 33 4.60 -7.79 -3.99
N VAL A 34 4.78 -7.33 -2.74
CA VAL A 34 3.65 -7.03 -1.84
C VAL A 34 2.67 -6.00 -2.44
N THR A 35 3.16 -5.08 -3.27
CA THR A 35 2.32 -4.10 -3.97
C THR A 35 1.42 -4.80 -4.99
N ILE A 36 1.95 -5.77 -5.74
CA ILE A 36 1.19 -6.57 -6.71
C ILE A 36 0.17 -7.45 -5.98
N ASP A 37 0.60 -8.14 -4.93
CA ASP A 37 -0.26 -9.02 -4.14
C ASP A 37 -1.44 -8.25 -3.54
N SER A 38 -1.21 -7.02 -3.07
CA SER A 38 -2.29 -6.16 -2.56
C SER A 38 -3.30 -5.76 -3.64
N ALA A 39 -2.85 -5.56 -4.88
CA ALA A 39 -3.73 -5.24 -6.00
C ALA A 39 -4.57 -6.46 -6.41
N GLU A 40 -3.98 -7.66 -6.46
CA GLU A 40 -4.70 -8.90 -6.74
C GLU A 40 -5.71 -9.25 -5.63
N ALA A 41 -5.35 -9.02 -4.37
CA ALA A 41 -6.29 -9.15 -3.25
C ALA A 41 -7.46 -8.18 -3.39
N THR A 42 -7.19 -6.94 -3.80
CA THR A 42 -8.25 -5.95 -4.07
C THR A 42 -9.19 -6.43 -5.19
N LYS A 43 -8.67 -7.01 -6.27
CA LYS A 43 -9.51 -7.61 -7.33
C LYS A 43 -10.36 -8.76 -6.80
N LYS A 44 -9.80 -9.62 -5.95
CA LYS A 44 -10.49 -10.76 -5.36
C LYS A 44 -11.62 -10.35 -4.42
N TYR A 45 -11.39 -9.38 -3.54
CA TYR A 45 -12.32 -8.99 -2.47
C TYR A 45 -13.16 -7.75 -2.80
N GLY A 46 -12.82 -7.01 -3.85
CA GLY A 46 -13.57 -5.86 -4.38
C GLY A 46 -13.33 -4.52 -3.67
N VAL A 47 -13.00 -4.52 -2.38
CA VAL A 47 -12.81 -3.28 -1.59
C VAL A 47 -11.46 -3.30 -0.88
N ALA A 48 -10.74 -2.16 -0.94
CA ALA A 48 -9.50 -1.96 -0.22
C ALA A 48 -9.41 -0.54 0.35
N VAL A 49 -8.69 -0.40 1.46
CA VAL A 49 -8.32 0.88 2.08
C VAL A 49 -6.80 0.95 2.17
N LYS A 50 -6.21 2.06 1.68
CA LYS A 50 -4.76 2.19 1.55
C LYS A 50 -4.25 3.44 2.26
N CYS A 51 -3.18 3.29 3.02
CA CYS A 51 -2.41 4.40 3.57
C CYS A 51 -1.54 5.09 2.52
N ALA A 52 -1.17 6.35 2.77
CA ALA A 52 -0.17 7.04 1.97
C ALA A 52 1.17 6.28 1.99
N THR A 53 1.86 6.23 0.85
CA THR A 53 3.12 5.50 0.70
C THR A 53 4.16 6.38 0.00
N ILE A 54 5.43 6.19 0.35
CA ILE A 54 6.55 6.88 -0.29
C ILE A 54 6.73 6.34 -1.71
N THR A 55 6.86 7.24 -2.69
CA THR A 55 7.46 6.90 -3.99
C THR A 55 8.91 7.36 -3.92
N PRO A 56 9.89 6.44 -3.93
CA PRO A 56 11.28 6.80 -3.66
C PRO A 56 11.85 7.71 -4.76
N ASN A 57 12.71 8.64 -4.34
CA ASN A 57 13.54 9.47 -5.20
C ASN A 57 15.02 9.25 -4.82
N ALA A 58 15.95 9.97 -5.45
CA ALA A 58 17.38 9.82 -5.18
C ALA A 58 17.75 9.97 -3.69
N ALA A 59 17.12 10.89 -2.95
CA ALA A 59 17.37 11.06 -1.51
C ALA A 59 16.89 9.84 -0.70
N ARG A 60 15.71 9.30 -1.05
CA ARG A 60 15.14 8.13 -0.36
C ARG A 60 15.90 6.83 -0.63
N MET A 61 16.63 6.73 -1.75
CA MET A 61 17.51 5.60 -2.03
C MET A 61 18.57 5.42 -0.94
N THR A 62 19.25 6.51 -0.55
CA THR A 62 20.29 6.49 0.47
C THR A 62 19.71 6.41 1.88
N GLU A 63 18.61 7.11 2.14
CA GLU A 63 17.98 7.12 3.47
C GLU A 63 17.46 5.74 3.91
N TYR A 64 16.98 4.93 2.96
CA TYR A 64 16.35 3.63 3.25
C TYR A 64 17.13 2.43 2.69
N ASP A 65 18.35 2.64 2.17
CA ASP A 65 19.19 1.59 1.56
C ASP A 65 18.42 0.71 0.56
N LEU A 66 17.83 1.37 -0.45
CA LEU A 66 16.95 0.71 -1.41
C LEU A 66 17.74 -0.06 -2.46
N LYS A 67 17.27 -1.27 -2.79
CA LYS A 67 17.83 -2.10 -3.88
C LYS A 67 17.69 -1.42 -5.24
N GLU A 68 16.55 -0.77 -5.47
CA GLU A 68 16.26 0.01 -6.68
C GLU A 68 15.22 1.10 -6.41
N MET A 69 15.05 1.99 -7.41
CA MET A 69 14.04 3.04 -7.35
C MET A 69 12.66 2.47 -7.69
N TRP A 70 12.02 1.87 -6.69
CA TRP A 70 10.71 1.24 -6.82
C TRP A 70 9.65 2.18 -7.39
N LYS A 71 8.77 1.63 -8.24
CA LYS A 71 7.62 2.37 -8.79
C LYS A 71 6.68 2.81 -7.66
N SER A 72 5.84 3.80 -7.98
CA SER A 72 4.81 4.26 -7.05
C SER A 72 3.78 3.16 -6.81
N PRO A 73 3.53 2.74 -5.55
CA PRO A 73 2.48 1.76 -5.27
C PRO A 73 1.11 2.20 -5.78
N ASN A 74 0.82 3.49 -5.70
CA ASN A 74 -0.43 4.04 -6.23
C ASN A 74 -0.52 3.87 -7.76
N GLY A 75 0.59 4.01 -8.48
CA GLY A 75 0.64 3.83 -9.93
C GLY A 75 0.44 2.36 -10.31
N THR A 76 1.15 1.47 -9.63
CA THR A 76 1.05 0.02 -9.81
C THR A 76 -0.36 -0.49 -9.57
N ILE A 77 -0.97 -0.14 -8.43
CA ILE A 77 -2.34 -0.57 -8.09
C ILE A 77 -3.36 -0.01 -9.09
N ARG A 78 -3.24 1.25 -9.50
CA ARG A 78 -4.15 1.85 -10.50
C ARG A 78 -4.06 1.14 -11.85
N ALA A 79 -2.86 0.84 -12.31
CA ALA A 79 -2.65 0.10 -13.57
C ALA A 79 -3.23 -1.32 -13.48
N ALA A 80 -3.13 -1.97 -12.31
CA ALA A 80 -3.70 -3.30 -12.12
C ALA A 80 -5.23 -3.30 -12.07
N LEU A 81 -5.86 -2.29 -11.46
CA LEU A 81 -7.31 -2.21 -11.28
C LEU A 81 -8.06 -1.52 -12.43
N ASP A 82 -7.35 -0.83 -13.32
CA ASP A 82 -7.90 -0.07 -14.46
C ASP A 82 -9.07 0.88 -14.08
N GLY A 83 -8.85 1.66 -13.02
CA GLY A 83 -9.86 2.53 -12.42
C GLY A 83 -9.62 4.03 -12.60
N THR A 84 -10.67 4.83 -12.41
CA THR A 84 -10.59 6.30 -12.36
C THR A 84 -10.57 6.79 -10.91
N VAL A 85 -9.63 7.68 -10.59
CA VAL A 85 -9.61 8.37 -9.29
C VAL A 85 -10.46 9.62 -9.38
N PHE A 86 -11.53 9.67 -8.61
CA PHE A 86 -12.35 10.88 -8.44
C PHE A 86 -11.70 11.80 -7.40
N ARG A 87 -11.65 13.10 -7.69
CA ARG A 87 -11.19 14.15 -6.78
C ARG A 87 -12.31 15.17 -6.62
N ALA A 88 -12.57 15.57 -5.38
CA ALA A 88 -13.49 16.66 -5.03
C ALA A 88 -12.72 17.95 -4.81
#